data_AF-A0A535FD30-F1
#
_entry.id   AF-A0A535FD30-F1
#
_cell.length_a   1.000
_cell.length_b   1.000
_cell.length_c   1.000
_cell.angle_alpha   90.00
_cell.angle_beta   90.00
_cell.angle_gamma   90.00
#
_symmetry.space_group_name_H-M   'P 1'
#
loop_
_entity.id
_entity.type
_entity.pdbx_description
1 polymer ?
#
loop_
_entity_poly.entity_id
_entity_poly.type
_entity_poly.pdbx_seq_one_letter_code
_entity_poly.pdbx_strand_id
1 'polypeptide(L)'
;MKCPFCGGTESRVKDSRDTGDAIHRRRECEQCKGRFSTYERVEKFHLMVIKRDQRREDFDRQKLYIGIRKACEKRPLPVGEIENA
;
A
#
# COMPACT_ATOMS: atom_id res chain seq x y z
N MET A 1 -16.61 10.05 -3.72
CA MET A 1 -16.44 8.86 -4.58
C MET A 1 -17.23 9.10 -5.84
N LYS A 2 -16.65 8.89 -7.04
CA LYS A 2 -17.37 9.15 -8.30
C LYS A 2 -18.50 8.14 -8.50
N CYS A 3 -19.73 8.63 -8.69
CA CYS A 3 -20.91 7.80 -8.93
C CYS A 3 -20.77 7.09 -10.30
N PRO A 4 -20.94 5.76 -10.37
CA PRO A 4 -20.81 5.02 -11.63
C PRO A 4 -21.96 5.28 -12.61
N PHE A 5 -23.09 5.82 -12.14
CA PHE A 5 -24.28 6.04 -12.97
C PHE A 5 -24.31 7.42 -13.63
N CYS A 6 -23.99 8.48 -12.87
CA CYS A 6 -24.09 9.86 -13.35
C CYS A 6 -22.78 10.67 -13.26
N GLY A 7 -21.71 10.08 -12.73
CA GLY A 7 -20.40 10.74 -12.63
C GLY A 7 -20.24 11.79 -11.53
N GLY A 8 -21.28 12.09 -10.74
CA GLY A 8 -21.20 13.04 -9.61
C GLY A 8 -20.26 12.58 -8.50
N THR A 9 -19.73 13.52 -7.70
CA THR A 9 -18.74 13.25 -6.63
C THR A 9 -19.35 13.00 -5.26
N GLU A 10 -20.57 13.52 -5.06
CA GLU A 10 -21.29 13.48 -3.79
C GLU A 10 -22.04 12.16 -3.62
N SER A 11 -21.76 11.49 -2.51
CA SER A 11 -22.36 10.20 -2.15
C SER A 11 -22.42 10.05 -0.64
N ARG A 12 -23.53 9.51 -0.13
CA ARG A 12 -23.71 9.21 1.30
C ARG A 12 -23.49 7.73 1.58
N VAL A 13 -22.77 7.42 2.65
CA VAL A 13 -22.60 6.04 3.15
C VAL A 13 -23.87 5.62 3.89
N LYS A 14 -24.42 4.45 3.53
CA LYS A 14 -25.62 3.86 4.15
C LYS A 14 -25.29 2.68 5.06
N ASP A 15 -24.32 1.86 4.66
CA ASP A 15 -23.89 0.65 5.37
C ASP A 15 -22.38 0.50 5.22
N SER A 16 -21.70 0.02 6.27
CA SER A 16 -20.25 -0.20 6.28
C SER A 16 -19.95 -1.50 7.00
N ARG A 17 -19.23 -2.41 6.33
CA ARG A 17 -18.84 -3.72 6.85
C ARG A 17 -17.34 -3.94 6.69
N ASP A 18 -16.71 -4.41 7.76
CA ASP A 18 -15.32 -4.87 7.73
C ASP A 18 -15.27 -6.31 7.18
N THR A 19 -14.36 -6.56 6.24
CA THR A 19 -14.11 -7.88 5.64
C THR A 19 -12.69 -8.40 5.93
N GLY A 20 -11.97 -7.77 6.85
CA GLY A 20 -10.58 -8.09 7.20
C GLY A 20 -9.58 -7.34 6.33
N ASP A 21 -9.55 -7.66 5.03
CA ASP A 21 -8.62 -7.05 4.07
C ASP A 21 -9.14 -5.75 3.43
N ALA A 22 -10.42 -5.43 3.65
CA ALA A 22 -11.09 -4.27 3.07
C ALA A 22 -12.31 -3.84 3.90
N ILE A 23 -12.71 -2.58 3.73
CA ILE A 23 -13.99 -2.06 4.20
C ILE A 23 -14.94 -2.01 3.00
N HIS A 24 -16.02 -2.79 3.06
CA HIS A 24 -17.10 -2.73 2.09
C HIS A 24 -18.16 -1.71 2.52
N ARG A 25 -18.40 -0.69 1.69
CA ARG A 25 -19.40 0.35 1.95
C ARG A 25 -20.49 0.37 0.90
N ARG A 26 -21.76 0.40 1.32
CA ARG A 26 -22.89 0.70 0.45
C ARG A 26 -23.15 2.20 0.45
N ARG A 27 -23.12 2.81 -0.73
CA ARG A 27 -23.27 4.25 -0.94
C ARG A 27 -24.52 4.55 -1.77
N GLU A 28 -25.07 5.74 -1.57
CA GLU A 28 -26.16 6.31 -2.36
C GLU A 28 -25.69 7.66 -2.93
N CYS A 29 -25.80 7.83 -4.25
CA CYS A 29 -25.45 9.09 -4.90
C CYS A 29 -26.45 10.19 -4.52
N GLU A 30 -25.97 11.37 -4.18
CA GLU A 30 -26.87 12.46 -3.79
C GLU A 30 -27.60 13.08 -4.98
N GLN A 31 -27.01 13.00 -6.19
CA GLN A 31 -27.53 13.59 -7.42
C GLN A 31 -28.56 12.69 -8.12
N CYS A 32 -28.23 11.43 -8.42
CA CYS A 32 -29.12 10.52 -9.15
C CYS A 32 -29.84 9.49 -8.26
N LYS A 33 -29.58 9.49 -6.94
CA LYS A 33 -30.11 8.51 -5.97
C LYS A 33 -29.75 7.04 -6.25
N GLY A 34 -28.89 6.77 -7.24
CA GLY A 34 -28.39 5.44 -7.53
C GLY A 34 -27.57 4.88 -6.37
N ARG A 35 -27.74 3.59 -6.08
CA ARG A 35 -27.02 2.87 -5.01
C ARG A 35 -25.91 2.02 -5.59
N PHE A 36 -24.74 2.06 -4.98
CA PHE A 36 -23.56 1.29 -5.40
C PHE A 36 -22.70 0.89 -4.20
N SER A 37 -21.82 -0.10 -4.40
CA SER A 37 -20.89 -0.56 -3.38
C SER A 37 -19.47 -0.14 -3.70
N THR A 38 -18.67 0.15 -2.67
CA THR A 38 -17.25 0.44 -2.78
C THR A 38 -16.46 -0.45 -1.83
N TYR A 39 -15.29 -0.92 -2.26
CA TYR A 39 -14.33 -1.61 -1.41
C TYR A 39 -13.15 -0.67 -1.17
N GLU A 40 -12.95 -0.27 0.07
CA GLU A 40 -11.81 0.54 0.51
C GLU A 40 -10.75 -0.41 1.07
N ARG A 41 -9.54 -0.35 0.54
CA ARG A 41 -8.39 -1.16 1.01
C ARG A 41 -7.29 -0.22 1.46
N VAL A 42 -6.50 -0.67 2.43
CA VAL A 42 -5.26 0.03 2.79
C VAL A 42 -4.33 -0.03 1.59
N GLU A 43 -4.02 1.13 1.03
CA GLU A 43 -3.00 1.24 0.00
C GLU A 43 -1.64 0.99 0.66
N LYS A 44 -1.04 -0.18 0.36
CA LYS A 44 0.34 -0.45 0.76
C LYS A 44 1.24 0.41 -0.12
N PHE A 45 1.90 1.41 0.47
CA PHE A 45 2.92 2.17 -0.21
C PHE A 45 4.04 1.24 -0.66
N HIS A 46 4.20 1.09 -1.98
CA HIS A 46 5.37 0.45 -2.55
C HIS A 46 6.45 1.52 -2.67
N LEU A 47 7.36 1.55 -1.70
CA LEU A 47 8.54 2.41 -1.76
C LEU A 47 9.37 1.97 -2.96
N MET A 48 9.59 2.86 -3.91
CA MET A 48 10.39 2.59 -5.11
C MET A 48 11.77 3.21 -4.96
N VAL A 49 12.83 2.44 -5.20
CA VAL A 49 14.21 2.88 -5.17
C VAL A 49 14.70 3.11 -6.60
N ILE A 50 15.26 4.29 -6.86
CA ILE A 50 15.97 4.58 -8.12
C ILE A 50 17.43 4.14 -7.92
N LYS A 51 17.84 3.13 -8.66
CA LYS A 51 19.22 2.61 -8.65
C LYS A 51 20.13 3.53 -9.48
N ARG A 52 21.46 3.40 -9.32
CA ARG A 52 22.46 4.24 -10.02
C ARG A 52 22.37 4.14 -11.55
N ASP A 53 21.91 3.01 -12.05
CA ASP A 53 21.63 2.72 -13.46
C ASP A 53 20.27 3.26 -13.93
N GLN A 54 19.61 4.13 -13.14
CA GLN A 54 18.27 4.69 -13.37
C GLN A 54 17.11 3.69 -13.34
N ARG A 55 17.39 2.40 -13.06
CA ARG A 55 16.34 1.40 -12.93
C ARG A 55 15.53 1.65 -11.65
N ARG A 56 14.21 1.58 -11.76
CA ARG A 56 13.30 1.59 -10.62
C ARG A 56 13.06 0.16 -10.15
N GLU A 57 13.15 -0.05 -8.86
CA GLU A 57 12.88 -1.34 -8.24
C GLU A 57 12.14 -1.10 -6.92
N ASP A 58 11.25 -2.02 -6.55
CA ASP A 58 10.63 -1.99 -5.24
C ASP A 58 11.69 -2.08 -4.13
N PHE A 59 11.46 -1.32 -3.06
CA PHE A 59 12.26 -1.38 -1.86
C PHE A 59 12.05 -2.75 -1.20
N ASP A 60 13.12 -3.53 -1.15
CA ASP A 60 13.15 -4.80 -0.44
C ASP A 60 14.22 -4.74 0.68
N ARG A 61 13.74 -4.73 1.92
CA ARG A 61 14.59 -4.74 3.12
C ARG A 61 15.46 -6.01 3.19
N GLN A 62 14.94 -7.16 2.78
CA GLN A 62 15.70 -8.42 2.78
C GLN A 62 16.84 -8.38 1.76
N LYS A 63 16.59 -7.84 0.57
CA LYS A 63 17.63 -7.62 -0.45
C LYS A 63 18.78 -6.76 0.08
N LEU A 64 18.45 -5.67 0.79
CA LEU A 64 19.46 -4.80 1.40
C LEU A 64 20.24 -5.51 2.51
N TYR A 65 19.54 -6.20 3.42
CA TYR A 65 20.16 -6.96 4.50
C TYR A 65 21.18 -7.99 3.96
N ILE A 66 20.80 -8.78 2.94
CA ILE A 66 21.70 -9.77 2.32
C ILE A 66 22.93 -9.08 1.71
N GLY A 67 22.74 -7.93 1.04
CA GLY A 67 23.83 -7.16 0.45
C GLY A 67 24.82 -6.65 1.50
N ILE A 68 24.32 -6.08 2.59
CA ILE A 68 25.13 -5.59 3.71
C ILE A 68 25.86 -6.76 4.38
N ARG A 69 25.16 -7.86 4.66
CA ARG A 69 25.75 -9.05 5.28
C ARG A 69 26.90 -9.62 4.46
N LYS A 70 26.74 -9.72 3.13
CA LYS A 70 27.83 -10.15 2.22
C LYS A 70 29.03 -9.20 2.24
N ALA A 71 28.79 -7.88 2.26
CA ALA A 71 29.88 -6.90 2.33
C ALA A 71 30.66 -6.96 3.66
N CYS A 72 30.01 -7.44 4.71
CA CYS A 72 30.50 -7.49 6.08
C CYS A 72 31.08 -8.86 6.50
N GLU A 73 30.98 -9.91 5.67
CA GLU A 73 31.29 -11.31 6.01
C GLU A 73 32.71 -11.55 6.57
N LYS A 74 33.69 -10.73 6.19
CA LYS A 74 35.09 -10.85 6.66
C LYS A 74 35.50 -9.74 7.64
N ARG A 75 34.54 -8.98 8.16
CA ARG A 75 34.81 -7.91 9.14
C ARG A 75 34.48 -8.40 10.55
N PRO A 76 35.27 -8.01 11.56
CA PRO A 76 34.96 -8.31 12.94
C PRO A 76 33.80 -7.42 13.40
N LEU A 77 32.57 -7.83 13.14
CA LEU A 77 31.36 -7.16 13.59
C LEU A 77 30.68 -7.99 14.69
N PRO A 78 30.23 -7.36 15.78
CA PRO A 78 29.34 -7.99 16.75
C PRO A 78 28.12 -8.65 16.07
N VAL A 79 27.72 -9.80 16.59
CA VAL A 79 26.50 -10.48 16.16
C VAL A 79 25.29 -9.58 16.44
N GLY A 80 24.41 -9.39 15.47
CA GLY A 80 23.22 -8.55 15.64
C GLY A 80 23.35 -7.10 15.15
N GLU A 81 24.56 -6.61 14.85
CA GLU A 81 24.76 -5.21 14.45
C GLU A 81 24.06 -4.85 13.13
N ILE A 82 23.98 -5.80 12.20
CA ILE A 82 23.37 -5.58 10.89
C ILE A 82 21.84 -5.67 10.96
N GLU A 83 21.29 -6.49 11.87
CA GLU A 83 19.85 -6.59 12.10
C GLU A 83 19.24 -5.34 12.75
N ASN A 84 20.03 -4.62 13.53
CA ASN A 84 19.61 -3.45 14.32
C ASN A 84 19.68 -2.11 13.56
N ALA A 85 20.14 -2.12 12.31
CA ALA A 85 20.18 -0.95 11.41
C ALA A 85 18.89 -0.80 10.58
#